data_AF-A0A7S0Z9H0-F1
#
_entry.id   AF-A0A7S0Z9H0-F1
#
_cell.length_a   1.000
_cell.length_b   1.000
_cell.length_c   1.000
_cell.angle_alpha   90.00
_cell.angle_beta   90.00
_cell.angle_gamma   90.00
#
_symmetry.space_group_name_H-M   'P 1'
#
loop_
_entity.id
_entity.type
_entity.pdbx_description
1 polymer ?
#
loop_
_entity_poly.entity_id
_entity_poly.type
_entity_poly.pdbx_seq_one_letter_code
_entity_poly.pdbx_strand_id
1 'polypeptide(L)'
;VESMRAYASENPYDGLRVSRVEMARYWKNVNYAHVPCWLDCDPGHDDAFAMYAAGWGGWRDDDGRIVAMSALVGVSTVAGNQTIEKTTYNAARVLKWLNLDAVVPLIEGASKPLLREAKVCEEIHGESGLDTRDAIDALPGVSDRDFQNMKQKHAVVAVQIFE
;
A
#
# COMPACT_ATOMS: atom_id res chain seq x y z
N VAL A 1 10.15 -3.34 18.70
CA VAL A 1 11.31 -3.51 17.79
C VAL A 1 11.83 -4.94 17.79
N GLU A 2 12.08 -5.57 18.95
CA GLU A 2 12.47 -7.00 19.02
C GLU A 2 11.36 -7.98 18.57
N SER A 3 10.10 -7.69 18.87
CA SER A 3 8.95 -8.49 18.40
C SER A 3 8.72 -8.44 16.89
N MET A 4 9.02 -7.30 16.24
CA MET A 4 8.97 -7.15 14.78
C MET A 4 10.17 -7.82 14.09
N ARG A 5 11.34 -7.85 14.75
CA ARG A 5 12.51 -8.58 14.26
C ARG A 5 12.32 -10.10 14.36
N ALA A 6 11.70 -10.58 15.43
CA ALA A 6 11.35 -12.00 15.57
C ALA A 6 10.35 -12.45 14.50
N TYR A 7 9.32 -11.62 14.22
CA TYR A 7 8.37 -11.90 13.15
C TYR A 7 9.04 -11.88 11.76
N ALA A 8 10.01 -10.98 11.52
CA ALA A 8 10.77 -10.94 10.27
C ALA A 8 11.76 -12.10 10.12
N SER A 9 12.39 -12.57 11.20
CA SER A 9 13.37 -13.67 11.17
C SER A 9 12.73 -15.05 11.01
N GLU A 10 11.47 -15.20 11.42
CA GLU A 10 10.66 -16.41 11.20
C GLU A 10 9.83 -16.34 9.93
N ASN A 11 9.87 -15.21 9.21
CA ASN A 11 9.16 -15.04 7.95
C ASN A 11 9.95 -15.70 6.82
N PRO A 12 9.49 -16.83 6.23
CA PRO A 12 10.19 -17.47 5.13
C PRO A 12 10.19 -16.63 3.83
N TYR A 13 9.64 -15.41 3.88
CA TYR A 13 9.49 -14.50 2.74
C TYR A 13 10.44 -13.30 2.76
N ASP A 14 11.42 -13.25 3.67
CA ASP A 14 12.52 -12.28 3.57
C ASP A 14 13.32 -12.55 2.28
N GLY A 15 13.14 -11.68 1.28
CA GLY A 15 13.77 -11.80 -0.04
C GLY A 15 12.95 -12.45 -1.16
N LEU A 16 11.72 -12.90 -0.92
CA LEU A 16 10.85 -13.45 -1.97
C LEU A 16 10.10 -12.32 -2.69
N ARG A 17 10.48 -12.06 -3.95
CA ARG A 17 9.60 -11.41 -4.92
C ARG A 17 8.39 -12.31 -5.14
N VAL A 18 7.33 -12.12 -4.37
CA VAL A 18 6.13 -12.97 -4.45
C VAL A 18 5.43 -12.67 -5.77
N SER A 19 5.44 -13.64 -6.68
CA SER A 19 4.81 -13.49 -8.00
C SER A 19 3.28 -13.44 -7.89
N ARG A 20 2.59 -12.90 -8.92
CA ARG A 20 1.11 -12.93 -9.02
C ARG A 20 0.51 -14.31 -8.79
N VAL A 21 1.22 -15.37 -9.22
CA VAL A 21 0.80 -16.76 -9.07
C VAL A 21 0.91 -17.23 -7.61
N GLU A 22 1.94 -16.79 -6.89
CA GLU A 22 2.16 -17.15 -5.48
C GLU A 22 1.23 -16.41 -4.53
N MET A 23 0.92 -15.13 -4.79
CA MET A 23 -0.10 -14.40 -4.04
C MET A 23 -1.51 -14.95 -4.28
N ALA A 24 -1.85 -15.26 -5.54
CA ALA A 24 -3.10 -15.94 -5.85
C ALA A 24 -3.17 -17.34 -5.20
N ARG A 25 -2.04 -18.04 -5.08
CA ARG A 25 -1.96 -19.30 -4.32
C ARG A 25 -2.11 -19.06 -2.82
N TYR A 26 -1.52 -18.01 -2.25
CA TYR A 26 -1.70 -17.64 -0.85
C TYR A 26 -3.19 -17.42 -0.55
N TRP A 27 -3.85 -16.51 -1.27
CA TRP A 27 -5.29 -16.24 -1.10
C TRP A 27 -6.20 -17.45 -1.43
N LYS A 28 -5.72 -18.41 -2.23
CA LYS A 28 -6.47 -19.65 -2.51
C LYS A 28 -6.18 -20.79 -1.54
N ASN A 29 -5.05 -20.79 -0.84
CA ASN A 29 -4.57 -21.88 0.00
C ASN A 29 -4.73 -21.63 1.50
N VAL A 30 -5.04 -20.40 1.92
CA VAL A 30 -5.51 -20.17 3.29
C VAL A 30 -7.02 -20.45 3.37
N ASN A 31 -7.45 -21.24 4.36
CA ASN A 31 -8.86 -21.58 4.62
C ASN A 31 -9.63 -20.42 5.28
N TYR A 32 -9.33 -19.17 4.90
CA TYR A 32 -10.00 -17.98 5.44
C TYR A 32 -10.77 -17.29 4.32
N ALA A 33 -11.91 -16.70 4.66
CA ALA A 33 -12.60 -15.82 3.72
C ALA A 33 -11.69 -14.62 3.40
N HIS A 34 -11.56 -14.27 2.13
CA HIS A 34 -10.85 -13.06 1.72
C HIS A 34 -11.83 -11.92 1.49
N VAL A 35 -11.62 -10.81 2.19
CA VAL A 35 -12.42 -9.60 2.03
C VAL A 35 -11.67 -8.68 1.07
N PRO A 36 -12.18 -8.47 -0.17
CA PRO A 36 -11.53 -7.57 -1.11
C PRO A 36 -11.60 -6.13 -0.61
N CYS A 37 -10.48 -5.42 -0.70
CA CYS A 37 -10.34 -4.03 -0.27
C CYS A 37 -9.70 -3.21 -1.39
N TRP A 38 -10.39 -2.16 -1.82
CA TRP A 38 -9.78 -1.07 -2.58
C TRP A 38 -9.50 0.08 -1.63
N LEU A 39 -8.29 0.63 -1.67
CA LEU A 39 -7.90 1.73 -0.80
C LEU A 39 -7.64 3.00 -1.62
N ASP A 40 -8.45 4.04 -1.41
CA ASP A 40 -8.20 5.39 -1.92
C ASP A 40 -7.58 6.22 -0.80
N CYS A 41 -6.34 6.69 -0.97
CA CYS A 41 -5.58 7.36 0.10
C CYS A 41 -4.58 8.40 -0.40
N ASP A 42 -4.01 9.18 0.52
CA ASP A 42 -3.00 10.20 0.23
C ASP A 42 -1.72 9.99 1.07
N PRO A 43 -0.92 8.93 0.77
CA PRO A 43 -0.08 8.31 1.77
C PRO A 43 0.82 9.20 2.62
N GLY A 44 0.40 9.35 3.87
CA GLY A 44 1.19 9.67 5.06
C GLY A 44 1.45 8.43 5.94
N HIS A 45 1.89 8.63 7.19
CA HIS A 45 2.24 7.52 8.09
C HIS A 45 1.07 6.61 8.42
N ASP A 46 -0.10 7.18 8.66
CA ASP A 46 -1.34 6.48 8.98
C ASP A 46 -1.89 5.72 7.77
N ASP A 47 -1.83 6.31 6.57
CA ASP A 47 -2.17 5.61 5.33
C ASP A 47 -1.23 4.44 5.03
N ALA A 48 0.08 4.60 5.28
CA ALA A 48 1.04 3.51 5.10
C ALA A 48 0.70 2.32 6.01
N PHE A 49 0.26 2.60 7.24
CA PHE A 49 -0.25 1.56 8.13
C PHE A 49 -1.57 0.97 7.65
N ALA A 50 -2.49 1.78 7.11
CA ALA A 50 -3.73 1.31 6.51
C ALA A 50 -3.48 0.39 5.30
N MET A 51 -2.51 0.72 4.45
CA MET A 51 -2.06 -0.13 3.34
C MET A 51 -1.50 -1.47 3.84
N TYR A 52 -0.71 -1.47 4.91
CA TYR A 52 -0.24 -2.70 5.55
C TYR A 52 -1.41 -3.55 6.06
N ALA A 53 -2.35 -2.94 6.79
CA ALA A 53 -3.54 -3.61 7.30
C ALA A 53 -4.45 -4.15 6.17
N ALA A 54 -4.58 -3.41 5.06
CA ALA A 54 -5.35 -3.86 3.91
C ALA A 54 -4.66 -5.01 3.15
N GLY A 55 -3.33 -5.02 3.09
CA GLY A 55 -2.55 -6.08 2.43
C GLY A 55 -2.40 -7.35 3.26
N TRP A 56 -2.34 -7.23 4.58
CA TRP A 56 -1.91 -8.31 5.48
C TRP A 56 -2.74 -8.47 6.76
N GLY A 57 -3.77 -7.64 6.98
CA GLY A 57 -4.61 -7.67 8.18
C GLY A 57 -5.65 -8.78 8.17
N GLY A 58 -5.95 -9.32 9.35
CA GLY A 58 -6.94 -10.38 9.54
C GLY A 58 -7.97 -10.05 10.60
N TRP A 59 -9.20 -10.51 10.39
CA TRP A 59 -10.32 -10.41 11.31
C TRP A 59 -10.33 -11.62 12.24
N ARG A 60 -10.65 -11.38 13.52
CA ARG A 60 -10.74 -12.43 14.53
C ARG A 60 -12.17 -12.57 15.05
N ASP A 61 -12.56 -13.80 15.39
CA ASP A 61 -13.77 -14.07 16.18
C ASP A 61 -13.55 -13.76 17.67
N ASP A 62 -14.60 -13.95 18.48
CA ASP A 62 -14.57 -13.72 19.93
C ASP A 62 -13.57 -14.64 20.67
N ASP A 63 -13.24 -15.78 20.07
CA ASP A 63 -12.23 -16.73 20.57
C ASP A 63 -10.80 -16.39 20.08
N GLY A 64 -10.64 -15.29 19.34
CA GLY A 64 -9.37 -14.82 18.82
C GLY A 64 -8.85 -15.60 17.60
N ARG A 65 -9.63 -16.48 16.99
CA ARG A 65 -9.25 -17.20 15.76
C ARG A 65 -9.37 -16.29 14.56
N ILE A 66 -8.41 -16.35 13.65
CA ILE A 66 -8.54 -15.64 12.36
C ILE A 66 -9.70 -16.29 11.60
N VAL A 67 -10.63 -15.47 11.09
CA VAL A 67 -11.79 -15.94 10.33
C VAL A 67 -11.84 -15.37 8.92
N ALA A 68 -11.20 -14.23 8.70
CA ALA A 68 -11.06 -13.61 7.39
C ALA A 68 -9.76 -12.84 7.28
N MET A 69 -9.26 -12.73 6.05
CA MET A 69 -8.09 -11.93 5.71
C MET A 69 -8.51 -10.79 4.77
N SER A 70 -7.91 -9.62 4.93
CA SER A 70 -8.03 -8.56 3.93
C SER A 70 -7.25 -8.97 2.67
N ALA A 71 -7.78 -8.58 1.51
CA ALA A 71 -7.14 -8.73 0.21
C ALA A 71 -7.12 -7.36 -0.48
N LEU A 72 -5.99 -6.66 -0.42
CA LEU A 72 -5.82 -5.40 -1.14
C LEU A 72 -5.83 -5.67 -2.64
N VAL A 73 -6.90 -5.27 -3.31
CA VAL A 73 -7.12 -5.50 -4.76
C VAL A 73 -6.75 -4.30 -5.62
N GLY A 74 -6.51 -3.15 -5.00
CA GLY A 74 -6.09 -1.92 -5.69
C GLY A 74 -5.88 -0.75 -4.74
N VAL A 75 -5.04 0.18 -5.17
CA VAL A 75 -4.79 1.46 -4.50
C VAL A 75 -5.00 2.58 -5.50
N SER A 76 -5.78 3.58 -5.14
CA SER A 76 -5.82 4.87 -5.82
C SER A 76 -5.28 5.96 -4.91
N THR A 77 -4.66 6.98 -5.50
CA THR A 77 -4.11 8.11 -4.74
C THR A 77 -4.79 9.42 -5.05
N VAL A 78 -4.85 10.29 -4.05
CA VAL A 78 -5.37 11.65 -4.18
C VAL A 78 -4.38 12.66 -3.59
N ALA A 79 -4.47 13.92 -4.03
CA ALA A 79 -3.75 15.02 -3.38
C ALA A 79 -4.42 15.37 -2.04
N GLY A 80 -3.62 15.57 -1.00
CA GLY A 80 -4.09 15.86 0.35
C GLY A 80 -2.92 16.21 1.27
N ASN A 81 -2.45 15.24 2.06
CA ASN A 81 -1.25 15.35 2.92
C ASN A 81 -0.06 15.96 2.17
N GLN A 82 0.14 15.52 0.92
CA GLN A 82 1.11 16.04 -0.02
C GLN A 82 0.51 16.21 -1.43
N THR A 83 1.34 16.71 -2.36
CA THR A 83 0.98 16.74 -3.79
C THR A 83 0.72 15.33 -4.32
N ILE A 84 -0.08 15.21 -5.38
CA ILE A 84 -0.43 13.91 -5.96
C ILE A 84 0.81 13.12 -6.38
N GLU A 85 1.86 13.78 -6.86
CA GLU A 85 3.09 13.14 -7.28
C GLU A 85 3.79 12.46 -6.10
N LYS A 86 3.85 13.15 -4.96
CA LYS A 86 4.44 12.64 -3.72
C LYS A 86 3.57 11.55 -3.09
N THR A 87 2.25 11.73 -3.00
CA THR A 87 1.35 10.71 -2.43
C THR A 87 1.37 9.43 -3.28
N THR A 88 1.38 9.56 -4.60
CA THR A 88 1.52 8.42 -5.53
C THR A 88 2.88 7.74 -5.41
N TYR A 89 3.96 8.51 -5.27
CA TYR A 89 5.29 7.96 -5.05
C TYR A 89 5.39 7.23 -3.70
N ASN A 90 4.80 7.78 -2.63
CA ASN A 90 4.73 7.13 -1.33
C ASN A 90 3.91 5.84 -1.37
N ALA A 91 2.75 5.82 -2.03
CA ALA A 91 2.00 4.59 -2.27
C ALA A 91 2.87 3.51 -2.95
N ALA A 92 3.62 3.89 -3.98
CA ALA A 92 4.50 2.96 -4.69
C ALA A 92 5.59 2.38 -3.78
N ARG A 93 6.17 3.22 -2.92
CA ARG A 93 7.19 2.80 -1.94
C ARG A 93 6.62 1.84 -0.91
N VAL A 94 5.42 2.12 -0.39
CA VAL A 94 4.72 1.23 0.54
C VAL A 94 4.38 -0.10 -0.13
N LEU A 95 3.81 -0.10 -1.35
CA LEU A 95 3.52 -1.33 -2.09
C LEU A 95 4.78 -2.16 -2.33
N LYS A 96 5.90 -1.53 -2.68
CA LYS A 96 7.18 -2.23 -2.85
C LYS A 96 7.71 -2.79 -1.54
N TRP A 97 7.61 -2.03 -0.44
CA TRP A 97 7.99 -2.49 0.91
C TRP A 97 7.17 -3.70 1.36
N LEU A 98 5.88 -3.73 1.01
CA LEU A 98 4.96 -4.84 1.27
C LEU A 98 5.12 -6.02 0.30
N ASN A 99 6.02 -5.95 -0.70
CA ASN A 99 6.13 -6.89 -1.81
C ASN A 99 4.83 -7.09 -2.60
N LEU A 100 4.01 -6.04 -2.72
CA LEU A 100 2.72 -6.03 -3.42
C LEU A 100 2.75 -5.26 -4.75
N ASP A 101 3.88 -4.64 -5.11
CA ASP A 101 4.05 -3.80 -6.31
C ASP A 101 3.85 -4.54 -7.64
N ALA A 102 4.05 -5.86 -7.65
CA ALA A 102 3.84 -6.70 -8.83
C ALA A 102 2.37 -7.13 -9.03
N VAL A 103 1.54 -7.05 -7.98
CA VAL A 103 0.19 -7.63 -7.95
C VAL A 103 -0.90 -6.59 -7.82
N VAL A 104 -0.72 -5.60 -6.93
CA VAL A 104 -1.73 -4.60 -6.61
C VAL A 104 -1.63 -3.42 -7.58
N PRO A 105 -2.74 -3.06 -8.26
CA PRO A 105 -2.77 -1.89 -9.08
C PRO A 105 -2.62 -0.60 -8.29
N LEU A 106 -1.80 0.33 -8.78
CA LEU A 106 -1.64 1.69 -8.25
C LEU A 106 -2.09 2.70 -9.30
N ILE A 107 -3.07 3.52 -8.96
CA ILE A 107 -3.70 4.46 -9.88
C ILE A 107 -3.61 5.87 -9.31
N GLU A 108 -2.99 6.77 -10.07
CA GLU A 108 -2.95 8.19 -9.73
C GLU A 108 -4.32 8.83 -10.00
N GLY A 109 -4.90 9.45 -8.97
CA GLY A 109 -6.19 10.09 -9.02
C GLY A 109 -6.12 11.61 -9.10
N ALA A 110 -6.99 12.30 -8.37
CA ALA A 110 -7.17 13.73 -8.50
C ALA A 110 -6.01 14.54 -7.89
N SER A 111 -5.44 15.45 -8.67
CA SER A 111 -4.33 16.32 -8.27
C SER A 111 -4.73 17.52 -7.41
N LYS A 112 -6.03 17.82 -7.32
CA LYS A 112 -6.56 18.96 -6.58
C LYS A 112 -8.01 18.71 -6.14
N PRO A 113 -8.47 19.41 -5.08
CA PRO A 113 -9.88 19.40 -4.70
C PRO A 113 -10.77 19.95 -5.82
N LEU A 114 -12.04 19.55 -5.82
CA LEU A 114 -13.01 19.96 -6.85
C LEU A 114 -13.32 21.47 -6.85
N LEU A 115 -13.40 22.09 -5.67
CA LEU A 115 -13.91 23.46 -5.51
C LEU A 115 -12.98 24.42 -4.77
N ARG A 116 -12.09 23.90 -3.92
CA ARG A 116 -11.21 24.71 -3.07
C ARG A 116 -9.77 24.68 -3.60
N GLU A 117 -8.99 25.69 -3.24
CA GLU A 117 -7.56 25.67 -3.50
C GLU A 117 -6.89 24.49 -2.77
N ALA A 118 -5.90 23.89 -3.43
CA ALA A 118 -5.10 22.84 -2.86
C ALA A 118 -4.26 23.41 -1.70
N LYS A 119 -4.26 22.70 -0.57
CA LYS A 119 -3.39 22.98 0.57
C LYS A 119 -2.77 21.66 0.99
N VAL A 120 -1.44 21.63 1.06
CA VAL A 120 -0.67 20.49 1.56
C VAL A 120 -0.35 20.69 3.04
N CYS A 121 -0.18 19.60 3.78
CA CYS A 121 0.07 19.60 5.22
C CYS A 121 1.52 19.20 5.54
N GLU A 122 2.49 19.89 4.94
CA GLU A 122 3.94 19.64 5.12
C GLU A 122 4.38 19.64 6.60
N GLU A 123 3.76 20.49 7.43
CA GLU A 123 4.10 20.66 8.85
C GLU A 123 3.86 19.40 9.70
N ILE A 124 3.00 18.48 9.27
CA ILE A 124 2.63 17.27 10.03
C ILE A 124 3.36 16.02 9.51
N HIS A 125 3.59 15.93 8.20
CA HIS A 125 4.07 14.70 7.54
C HIS A 125 5.49 14.81 6.95
N GLY A 126 6.13 15.98 7.10
CA GLY A 126 7.46 16.26 6.55
C GLY A 126 7.46 16.50 5.04
N GLU A 127 8.64 16.74 4.49
CA GLU A 127 8.87 17.08 3.08
C GLU A 127 8.54 15.90 2.15
N SER A 128 8.82 14.66 2.58
CA SER A 128 8.46 13.47 1.80
C SER A 128 7.01 13.02 1.99
N GLY A 129 6.35 13.42 3.10
CA GLY A 129 5.06 12.87 3.54
C GLY A 129 5.18 11.58 4.37
N LEU A 130 6.37 10.95 4.42
CA LEU A 130 6.67 9.77 5.24
C LEU A 130 7.91 10.00 6.13
N ASP A 131 8.25 11.24 6.45
CA ASP A 131 9.46 11.53 7.22
C ASP A 131 9.30 11.10 8.67
N THR A 132 10.34 10.50 9.24
CA THR A 132 10.40 10.23 10.67
C THR A 132 10.61 11.53 11.44
N ARG A 133 10.49 11.47 12.78
CA ARG A 133 10.71 12.63 13.68
C ARG A 133 12.05 13.36 13.45
N ASP A 134 13.07 12.66 12.96
CA ASP A 134 14.40 13.20 12.67
C ASP A 134 14.57 13.63 11.20
N ALA A 135 13.46 13.83 10.46
CA ALA A 135 13.42 14.15 9.04
C ALA A 135 14.11 13.12 8.13
N ILE A 136 14.21 11.87 8.59
CA ILE A 136 14.71 10.76 7.79
C ILE A 136 13.52 10.12 7.09
N ASP A 137 13.60 10.02 5.78
CA ASP A 137 12.58 9.37 4.96
C ASP A 137 12.44 7.88 5.36
N ALA A 138 11.23 7.46 5.73
CA ALA A 138 11.02 6.18 6.44
C ALA A 138 11.17 4.93 5.56
N LEU A 139 11.08 5.06 4.24
CA LEU A 139 11.16 3.94 3.30
C LEU A 139 12.33 4.13 2.30
N PRO A 140 12.86 3.07 1.70
CA PRO A 140 13.75 3.23 0.57
C PRO A 140 13.03 3.87 -0.63
N GLY A 141 13.79 4.53 -1.49
CA GLY A 141 13.30 5.04 -2.76
C GLY A 141 12.97 3.92 -3.75
N VAL A 142 12.13 4.23 -4.74
CA VAL A 142 11.83 3.36 -5.88
C VAL A 142 12.51 3.96 -7.11
N SER A 143 13.10 3.13 -7.98
CA SER A 143 13.70 3.64 -9.21
C SER A 143 12.63 4.23 -10.14
N ASP A 144 12.95 5.27 -10.91
CA ASP A 144 12.00 5.87 -11.86
C ASP A 144 11.39 4.83 -12.80
N ARG A 145 12.21 3.88 -13.27
CA ARG A 145 11.73 2.77 -14.11
C ARG A 145 10.69 1.92 -13.39
N ASP A 146 10.94 1.53 -12.14
CA ASP A 146 9.99 0.72 -11.36
C ASP A 146 8.71 1.51 -11.09
N PHE A 147 8.83 2.79 -10.70
CA PHE A 147 7.69 3.66 -10.45
C PHE A 147 6.81 3.84 -11.69
N GLN A 148 7.41 4.07 -12.86
CA GLN A 148 6.68 4.14 -14.12
C GLN A 148 6.03 2.81 -14.49
N ASN A 149 6.69 1.68 -14.27
CA ASN A 149 6.09 0.36 -14.50
C ASN A 149 4.86 0.12 -13.61
N MET A 150 4.92 0.56 -12.34
CA MET A 150 3.81 0.44 -11.40
C MET A 150 2.62 1.31 -11.80
N LYS A 151 2.85 2.54 -12.28
CA LYS A 151 1.77 3.39 -12.82
C LYS A 151 1.18 2.84 -14.12
N GLN A 152 2.02 2.39 -15.05
CA GLN A 152 1.60 2.03 -16.42
C GLN A 152 0.85 0.69 -16.50
N LYS A 153 1.24 -0.31 -15.70
CA LYS A 153 0.57 -1.64 -15.73
C LYS A 153 -0.90 -1.61 -15.30
N HIS A 154 -1.35 -0.52 -14.68
CA HIS A 154 -2.55 -0.52 -13.84
C HIS A 154 -3.64 0.46 -14.29
N ALA A 155 -3.35 1.35 -15.26
CA ALA A 155 -4.33 2.24 -15.87
C ALA A 155 -5.46 1.50 -16.61
N VAL A 156 -5.18 0.32 -17.18
CA VAL A 156 -6.18 -0.51 -17.90
C VAL A 156 -7.02 -1.36 -16.94
N VAL A 157 -6.49 -1.68 -15.75
CA VAL A 157 -7.12 -2.61 -14.81
C VAL A 157 -8.29 -1.97 -14.04
N ALA A 158 -8.24 -0.66 -13.78
CA ALA A 158 -9.32 0.08 -13.10
C ALA A 158 -10.68 -0.05 -13.82
N VAL A 159 -10.67 -0.13 -15.16
CA VAL A 159 -11.88 -0.23 -15.97
C VAL A 159 -12.45 -1.66 -15.96
N GLN A 160 -11.61 -2.67 -15.76
CA GLN A 160 -12.01 -4.09 -15.80
C GLN A 160 -12.38 -4.70 -14.44
N ILE A 161 -12.08 -4.05 -13.31
CA ILE A 161 -12.40 -4.60 -11.97
C ILE A 161 -13.91 -4.54 -11.64
N PHE A 162 -14.71 -3.81 -12.42
CA PHE A 162 -16.15 -3.62 -12.21
C PHE A 162 -17.06 -4.29 -13.27
N GLU A 163 -16.52 -5.14 -14.14
CA GLU A 163 -17.29 -6.00 -15.07
C GLU A 163 -17.22 -7.47 -14.63
#